data_AF-A0AAD1RZ18-F1
#
_entry.id   AF-A0AAD1RZ18-F1
#
_cell.length_a   1.000
_cell.length_b   1.000
_cell.length_c   1.000
_cell.angle_alpha   90.00
_cell.angle_beta   90.00
_cell.angle_gamma   90.00
#
_symmetry.space_group_name_H-M   'P 1'
#
loop_
_entity.id
_entity.type
_entity.pdbx_description
1 polymer ?
#
loop_
_entity_poly.entity_id
_entity_poly.type
_entity_poly.pdbx_seq_one_letter_code
_entity_poly.pdbx_strand_id
1 'polypeptide(L)'
;MQTLQQTQNEALIFLQRKIEDLDNRGRRNNLRIRGIPEAPEGTNENITQTLTNLFNQLLGRPLDTPIKLDRAHRAIRPKALTNETPRDIICRLHHFPIKETILQKAKQIRDIAFTDHKVQIFQDLAQSTLIARRAPRPITKALSDRNIRFRWAYPFALVVNRQGKTHSISTAADVLMFQQALGIPTDAVEDWTGLYMEQDRQMPQRAKWQRSPRKRGRWAPSGNKLPTTPKGTATRPT
;
A
#
# COMPACT_ATOMS: atom_id res chain seq x y z
N MET A 1 28.71 -6.54 27.84
CA MET A 1 28.48 -6.19 26.41
C MET A 1 27.06 -6.49 25.92
N GLN A 2 26.30 -7.41 26.53
CA GLN A 2 24.92 -7.73 26.11
C GLN A 2 23.90 -6.59 26.28
N THR A 3 24.12 -5.66 27.22
CA THR A 3 23.17 -4.57 27.52
C THR A 3 23.05 -3.55 26.39
N LEU A 4 24.17 -3.12 25.79
CA LEU A 4 24.16 -2.15 24.68
C LEU A 4 23.46 -2.71 23.44
N GLN A 5 23.75 -3.97 23.09
CA GLN A 5 23.14 -4.63 21.93
C GLN A 5 21.64 -4.81 22.12
N GLN A 6 21.21 -5.17 23.33
CA GLN A 6 19.79 -5.29 23.67
C GLN A 6 19.07 -3.94 23.57
N THR A 7 19.65 -2.87 24.13
CA THR A 7 19.08 -1.52 24.03
C THR A 7 19.02 -1.01 22.59
N GLN A 8 20.03 -1.33 21.76
CA GLN A 8 20.02 -1.01 20.33
C GLN A 8 18.88 -1.74 19.61
N ASN A 9 18.69 -3.04 19.88
CA ASN A 9 17.61 -3.83 19.29
C ASN A 9 16.22 -3.29 19.70
N GLU A 10 16.04 -2.93 20.96
CA GLU A 10 14.80 -2.32 21.46
C GLU A 10 14.50 -0.98 20.76
N ALA A 11 15.52 -0.13 20.59
CA ALA A 11 15.39 1.14 19.88
C ALA A 11 15.03 0.94 18.39
N LEU A 12 15.62 -0.06 17.72
CA LEU A 12 15.29 -0.40 16.33
C LEU A 12 13.83 -0.84 16.20
N ILE A 13 13.36 -1.72 17.09
CA ILE A 13 11.96 -2.19 17.11
C ILE A 13 11.01 -1.00 17.33
N PHE A 14 11.35 -0.09 18.25
CA PHE A 14 10.54 1.11 18.51
C PHE A 14 10.43 2.01 17.27
N LEU A 15 11.56 2.29 16.61
CA LEU A 15 11.58 3.12 15.41
C LEU A 15 10.81 2.47 14.25
N GLN A 16 10.97 1.16 14.06
CA GLN A 16 10.22 0.41 13.04
C GLN A 16 8.70 0.52 13.27
N ARG A 17 8.24 0.32 14.50
CA ARG A 17 6.82 0.48 14.86
C ARG A 17 6.32 1.89 14.59
N LYS A 18 7.15 2.92 14.83
CA LYS A 18 6.80 4.32 14.57
C LYS A 18 6.72 4.63 13.08
N ILE A 19 7.61 4.07 12.27
CA ILE A 19 7.58 4.21 10.80
C ILE A 19 6.35 3.52 10.21
N GLU A 20 6.06 2.29 10.67
CA GLU A 20 4.85 1.57 10.29
C GLU A 20 3.57 2.34 10.66
N ASP A 21 3.55 2.94 11.86
CA ASP A 21 2.45 3.80 12.30
C ASP A 21 2.26 5.00 11.35
N LEU A 22 3.33 5.71 11.01
CA LEU A 22 3.25 6.85 10.10
C LEU A 22 2.76 6.46 8.70
N ASP A 23 3.26 5.35 8.14
CA ASP A 23 2.83 4.88 6.81
C ASP A 23 1.34 4.50 6.81
N ASN A 24 0.88 3.76 7.82
CA ASN A 24 -0.53 3.39 7.92
C ASN A 24 -1.47 4.57 8.18
N ARG A 25 -1.05 5.58 8.97
CA ARG A 25 -1.82 6.83 9.11
C ARG A 25 -1.96 7.55 7.77
N GLY A 26 -0.88 7.61 6.98
CA GLY A 26 -0.90 8.18 5.64
C GLY A 26 -1.83 7.45 4.66
N ARG A 27 -1.97 6.12 4.83
CA ARG A 27 -2.82 5.24 4.01
C ARG A 27 -4.24 5.07 4.54
N ARG A 28 -4.59 5.66 5.68
CA ARG A 28 -5.88 5.40 6.35
C ARG A 28 -7.11 5.72 5.49
N ASN A 29 -7.00 6.67 4.56
CA ASN A 29 -8.08 7.04 3.63
C ASN A 29 -8.00 6.30 2.28
N ASN A 30 -7.03 5.40 2.12
CA ASN A 30 -6.80 4.68 0.88
C ASN A 30 -7.55 3.35 0.88
N LEU A 31 -8.02 2.96 -0.30
CA LEU A 31 -8.54 1.64 -0.60
C LEU A 31 -7.69 1.01 -1.70
N ARG A 32 -7.62 -0.33 -1.65
CA ARG A 32 -6.98 -1.16 -2.67
C ARG A 32 -8.03 -2.08 -3.28
N ILE A 33 -8.22 -1.96 -4.59
CA ILE A 33 -9.24 -2.69 -5.35
C ILE A 33 -8.55 -3.69 -6.26
N ARG A 34 -9.01 -4.94 -6.24
CA ARG A 34 -8.49 -6.05 -7.05
C ARG A 34 -9.57 -6.59 -7.97
N GLY A 35 -9.18 -7.04 -9.16
CA GLY A 35 -10.07 -7.76 -10.08
C GLY A 35 -10.74 -6.90 -11.15
N ILE A 36 -10.46 -5.59 -11.19
CA ILE A 36 -10.92 -4.73 -12.29
C ILE A 36 -10.01 -4.97 -13.50
N PRO A 37 -10.54 -5.36 -14.68
CA PRO A 37 -9.77 -5.62 -15.89
C PRO A 37 -9.02 -4.35 -16.33
N GLU A 38 -7.88 -4.52 -17.00
CA GLU A 38 -7.15 -3.39 -17.57
C GLU A 38 -7.73 -3.01 -18.93
N ALA A 39 -7.72 -1.71 -19.24
CA ALA A 39 -8.09 -1.25 -20.57
C ALA A 39 -7.12 -1.81 -21.63
N PRO A 40 -7.63 -2.11 -22.84
CA PRO A 40 -6.78 -2.49 -23.96
C PRO A 40 -5.74 -1.40 -24.26
N GLU A 41 -4.61 -1.83 -24.81
CA GLU A 41 -3.49 -0.93 -25.11
C GLU A 41 -3.94 0.19 -26.08
N GLY A 42 -3.56 1.43 -25.78
CA GLY A 42 -3.96 2.61 -26.57
C GLY A 42 -5.28 3.28 -26.16
N THR A 43 -6.03 2.73 -25.20
CA THR A 43 -7.24 3.38 -24.65
C THR A 43 -6.94 4.10 -23.34
N ASN A 44 -7.47 5.32 -23.19
CA ASN A 44 -7.41 6.06 -21.93
C ASN A 44 -8.35 5.42 -20.90
N GLU A 45 -7.79 4.78 -19.89
CA GLU A 45 -8.57 4.18 -18.80
C GLU A 45 -9.11 5.26 -17.85
N ASN A 46 -10.43 5.41 -17.76
CA ASN A 46 -11.06 6.28 -16.77
C ASN A 46 -11.29 5.55 -15.44
N ILE A 47 -10.20 5.44 -14.66
CA ILE A 47 -10.21 4.77 -13.34
C ILE A 47 -11.19 5.47 -12.38
N THR A 48 -11.23 6.80 -12.39
CA THR A 48 -12.09 7.58 -11.48
C THR A 48 -13.56 7.29 -11.72
N GLN A 49 -14.02 7.27 -12.98
CA GLN A 49 -15.41 6.94 -13.30
C GLN A 49 -15.72 5.49 -12.91
N THR A 50 -14.83 4.55 -13.24
CA THR A 50 -15.00 3.13 -12.91
C THR A 50 -15.17 2.92 -11.41
N LEU A 51 -14.32 3.56 -10.59
CA LEU A 51 -14.42 3.49 -9.14
C LEU A 51 -15.69 4.17 -8.60
N THR A 52 -16.10 5.30 -9.20
CA THR A 52 -17.34 6.00 -8.80
C THR A 52 -18.55 5.08 -9.01
N ASN A 53 -18.65 4.45 -10.18
CA ASN A 53 -19.71 3.51 -10.49
C ASN A 53 -19.70 2.31 -9.52
N LEU A 54 -18.53 1.71 -9.29
CA LEU A 54 -18.36 0.59 -8.36
C LEU A 54 -18.79 0.94 -6.93
N PHE A 55 -18.35 2.10 -6.42
CA PHE A 55 -18.67 2.53 -5.07
C PHE A 55 -20.15 2.89 -4.92
N ASN A 56 -20.76 3.53 -5.93
CA ASN A 56 -22.19 3.83 -5.90
C ASN A 56 -23.04 2.56 -5.98
N GLN A 57 -22.65 1.57 -6.79
CA GLN A 57 -23.30 0.27 -6.81
C GLN A 57 -23.28 -0.38 -5.41
N LEU A 58 -22.13 -0.33 -4.71
CA LEU A 58 -22.00 -0.87 -3.35
C LEU A 58 -22.81 -0.09 -2.30
N LEU A 59 -22.98 1.22 -2.51
CA LEU A 59 -23.73 2.09 -1.61
C LEU A 59 -25.23 2.10 -1.92
N GLY A 60 -25.68 1.47 -3.01
CA GLY A 60 -27.08 1.51 -3.46
C GLY A 60 -27.50 2.91 -3.94
N ARG A 61 -26.58 3.65 -4.55
CA ARG A 61 -26.80 5.00 -5.09
C ARG A 61 -26.82 4.98 -6.62
N PRO A 62 -27.37 6.02 -7.29
CA PRO A 62 -27.19 6.18 -8.74
C PRO A 62 -25.70 6.12 -9.11
N LEU A 63 -25.36 5.38 -10.18
CA LEU A 63 -23.98 5.06 -10.54
C LEU A 63 -23.10 6.31 -10.74
N ASP A 64 -23.68 7.39 -11.26
CA ASP A 64 -22.97 8.64 -11.55
C ASP A 64 -22.97 9.66 -10.39
N THR A 65 -23.39 9.23 -9.18
CA THR A 65 -23.34 10.12 -8.01
C THR A 65 -21.89 10.50 -7.72
N PRO A 66 -21.51 11.80 -7.69
CA PRO A 66 -20.11 12.18 -7.59
C PRO A 66 -19.52 11.77 -6.24
N ILE A 67 -18.44 10.97 -6.29
CA ILE A 67 -17.62 10.63 -5.13
C ILE A 67 -16.26 11.30 -5.29
N LYS A 68 -15.90 12.20 -4.37
CA LYS A 68 -14.61 12.90 -4.40
C LYS A 68 -13.46 11.94 -4.08
N LEU A 69 -12.64 11.68 -5.09
CA LEU A 69 -11.37 10.95 -4.98
C LEU A 69 -10.22 11.95 -5.08
N ASP A 70 -9.30 11.94 -4.11
CA ASP A 70 -8.10 12.78 -4.17
C ASP A 70 -7.13 12.23 -5.24
N ARG A 71 -7.02 10.90 -5.31
CA ARG A 71 -6.11 10.18 -6.20
C ARG A 71 -6.69 8.81 -6.56
N ALA A 72 -6.51 8.36 -7.80
CA ALA A 72 -6.80 7.00 -8.23
C ALA A 72 -5.80 6.58 -9.31
N HIS A 73 -5.16 5.43 -9.14
CA HIS A 73 -4.16 4.93 -10.08
C HIS A 73 -3.97 3.41 -9.93
N ARG A 74 -3.47 2.76 -10.98
CA ARG A 74 -3.02 1.36 -10.91
C ARG A 74 -1.72 1.28 -10.10
N ALA A 75 -1.56 0.20 -9.35
CA ALA A 75 -0.33 -0.07 -8.62
C ALA A 75 0.87 -0.16 -9.58
N ILE A 76 2.02 0.36 -9.13
CA ILE A 76 3.25 0.38 -9.93
C ILE A 76 3.83 -1.05 -9.98
N ARG A 77 3.35 -1.80 -10.97
CA ARG A 77 3.82 -3.13 -11.38
C ARG A 77 3.90 -3.14 -12.91
N PRO A 78 4.83 -3.88 -13.53
CA PRO A 78 4.76 -4.14 -14.97
C PRO A 78 3.35 -4.59 -15.36
N LYS A 79 2.86 -4.10 -16.50
CA LYS A 79 1.58 -4.57 -17.03
C LYS A 79 1.73 -6.07 -17.29
N ALA A 80 0.84 -6.82 -16.66
CA ALA A 80 0.79 -8.26 -16.77
C ALA A 80 0.62 -8.66 -18.25
N LEU A 81 1.35 -9.67 -18.73
CA LEU A 81 1.05 -10.25 -20.04
C LEU A 81 -0.37 -10.84 -20.03
N THR A 82 -1.02 -10.86 -21.19
CA THR A 82 -2.38 -11.38 -21.42
C THR A 82 -2.52 -12.77 -20.78
N ASN A 83 -3.16 -12.86 -19.61
CA ASN A 83 -3.47 -14.03 -18.75
C ASN A 83 -3.03 -13.92 -17.28
N GLU A 84 -2.30 -12.87 -16.91
CA GLU A 84 -1.98 -12.60 -15.50
C GLU A 84 -3.09 -11.77 -14.80
N THR A 85 -3.12 -11.82 -13.47
CA THR A 85 -4.07 -11.03 -12.67
C THR A 85 -3.92 -9.54 -12.94
N PRO A 86 -5.02 -8.78 -13.17
CA PRO A 86 -4.94 -7.35 -13.45
C PRO A 86 -4.31 -6.59 -12.28
N ARG A 87 -3.62 -5.48 -12.57
CA ARG A 87 -2.99 -4.65 -11.52
C ARG A 87 -4.04 -4.09 -10.57
N ASP A 88 -3.81 -4.21 -9.27
CA ASP A 88 -4.67 -3.61 -8.26
C ASP A 88 -4.75 -2.07 -8.47
N ILE A 89 -5.92 -1.48 -8.24
CA ILE A 89 -6.11 -0.02 -8.21
C ILE A 89 -5.96 0.46 -6.77
N ILE A 90 -5.20 1.53 -6.57
CA ILE A 90 -5.10 2.24 -5.30
C ILE A 90 -5.78 3.60 -5.46
N CYS A 91 -6.76 3.87 -4.61
CA CYS A 91 -7.43 5.17 -4.58
C CYS A 91 -7.46 5.74 -3.17
N ARG A 92 -7.46 7.07 -3.08
CA ARG A 92 -7.63 7.84 -1.85
C ARG A 92 -8.97 8.55 -1.91
N LEU A 93 -9.85 8.26 -0.95
CA LEU A 93 -11.10 9.00 -0.80
C LEU A 93 -10.86 10.29 -0.03
N HIS A 94 -11.53 11.35 -0.46
CA HIS A 94 -11.49 12.64 0.22
C HIS A 94 -12.15 12.57 1.61
N HIS A 95 -13.29 11.89 1.69
CA HIS A 95 -14.08 11.77 2.92
C HIS A 95 -13.87 10.40 3.59
N PHE A 96 -13.25 10.40 4.78
CA PHE A 96 -13.02 9.19 5.57
C PHE A 96 -14.31 8.39 5.89
N PRO A 97 -15.45 9.00 6.27
CA PRO A 97 -16.67 8.24 6.56
C PRO A 97 -17.19 7.43 5.37
N ILE A 98 -17.13 8.00 4.16
CA ILE A 98 -17.57 7.32 2.94
C ILE A 98 -16.70 6.08 2.69
N LYS A 99 -15.38 6.22 2.85
CA LYS A 99 -14.44 5.11 2.73
C LYS A 99 -14.75 3.97 3.70
N GLU A 100 -15.04 4.28 4.98
CA GLU A 100 -15.40 3.27 5.98
C GLU A 100 -16.70 2.56 5.62
N THR A 101 -17.72 3.29 5.17
CA THR A 101 -18.99 2.69 4.72
C THR A 101 -18.78 1.74 3.54
N ILE A 102 -18.00 2.14 2.53
CA ILE A 102 -17.65 1.29 1.38
C ILE A 102 -16.94 0.01 1.87
N LEU A 103 -15.94 0.16 2.75
CA LEU A 103 -15.17 -0.97 3.26
C LEU A 103 -16.03 -1.92 4.11
N GLN A 104 -16.99 -1.40 4.88
CA GLN A 104 -17.94 -2.22 5.64
C GLN A 104 -18.89 -3.00 4.72
N LYS A 105 -19.47 -2.33 3.72
CA LYS A 105 -20.32 -2.98 2.70
C LYS A 105 -19.56 -4.07 1.94
N ALA A 106 -18.32 -3.79 1.55
CA ALA A 106 -17.46 -4.75 0.89
C ALA A 106 -17.11 -5.97 1.76
N LYS A 107 -17.08 -5.84 3.10
CA LYS A 107 -16.88 -6.99 4.01
C LYS A 107 -18.14 -7.84 4.16
N GLN A 108 -19.32 -7.24 4.03
CA GLN A 108 -20.61 -7.94 4.13
C GLN A 108 -20.90 -8.75 2.85
N ILE A 109 -20.51 -8.21 1.70
CA ILE A 109 -20.69 -8.84 0.40
C ILE A 109 -19.47 -9.73 0.12
N ARG A 110 -19.65 -11.06 0.05
CA ARG A 110 -18.54 -11.98 -0.23
C ARG A 110 -17.96 -11.80 -1.64
N ASP A 111 -18.83 -11.76 -2.64
CA ASP A 111 -18.45 -11.65 -4.06
C ASP A 111 -19.08 -10.39 -4.65
N ILE A 112 -18.27 -9.34 -4.84
CA ILE A 112 -18.72 -8.11 -5.49
C ILE A 112 -18.59 -8.31 -7.00
N ALA A 113 -19.71 -8.44 -7.70
CA ALA A 113 -19.73 -8.51 -9.15
C ALA A 113 -19.78 -7.09 -9.75
N PHE A 114 -18.83 -6.77 -10.63
CA PHE A 114 -18.78 -5.52 -11.37
C PHE A 114 -18.42 -5.83 -12.82
N THR A 115 -19.30 -5.47 -13.77
CA THR A 115 -19.11 -5.76 -15.21
C THR A 115 -18.64 -7.19 -15.46
N ASP A 116 -19.36 -8.18 -14.91
CA ASP A 116 -19.05 -9.62 -15.01
C ASP A 116 -17.71 -10.09 -14.40
N HIS A 117 -17.04 -9.23 -13.65
CA HIS A 117 -15.80 -9.54 -12.95
C HIS A 117 -15.98 -9.55 -11.44
N LYS A 118 -15.29 -10.48 -10.77
CA LYS A 118 -15.23 -10.53 -9.31
C LYS A 118 -14.23 -9.49 -8.80
N VAL A 119 -14.73 -8.53 -8.05
CA VAL A 119 -13.96 -7.45 -7.45
C VAL A 119 -13.81 -7.68 -5.95
N GLN A 120 -12.64 -7.33 -5.43
CA GLN A 120 -12.36 -7.33 -3.99
C GLN A 120 -11.86 -5.96 -3.57
N ILE A 121 -12.37 -5.44 -2.45
CA ILE A 121 -11.98 -4.15 -1.90
C ILE A 121 -11.35 -4.37 -0.53
N PHE A 122 -10.14 -3.86 -0.37
CA PHE A 122 -9.36 -3.94 0.85
C PHE A 122 -8.96 -2.54 1.33
N GLN A 123 -8.64 -2.44 2.61
CA GLN A 123 -7.90 -1.29 3.11
C GLN A 123 -6.46 -1.36 2.57
N ASP A 124 -5.92 -0.23 2.12
CA ASP A 124 -4.50 -0.13 1.81
C ASP A 124 -3.70 -0.09 3.12
N LEU A 125 -2.83 -1.07 3.31
CA LEU A 125 -1.99 -1.21 4.50
C LEU A 125 -0.53 -1.17 4.09
N ALA A 126 0.33 -0.74 5.01
CA ALA A 126 1.77 -0.81 4.82
C ALA A 126 2.22 -2.26 4.55
N GLN A 127 3.26 -2.41 3.74
CA GLN A 127 3.79 -3.73 3.39
C GLN A 127 4.26 -4.50 4.62
N SER A 128 4.91 -3.82 5.58
CA SER A 128 5.31 -4.38 6.87
C SER A 128 4.11 -4.97 7.62
N THR A 129 2.99 -4.25 7.68
CA THR A 129 1.75 -4.72 8.32
C THR A 129 1.17 -5.94 7.61
N LEU A 130 1.22 -5.99 6.28
CA LEU A 130 0.73 -7.14 5.51
C LEU A 130 1.58 -8.40 5.77
N ILE A 131 2.90 -8.25 5.86
CA ILE A 131 3.83 -9.33 6.22
C ILE A 131 3.55 -9.80 7.64
N ALA A 132 3.46 -8.86 8.59
CA ALA A 132 3.13 -9.12 9.98
C ALA A 132 1.82 -9.91 10.13
N ARG A 133 0.77 -9.54 9.39
CA ARG A 133 -0.52 -10.25 9.41
C ARG A 133 -0.49 -11.60 8.69
N ARG A 134 0.45 -11.81 7.77
CA ARG A 134 0.64 -13.08 7.08
C ARG A 134 1.34 -14.12 7.96
N ALA A 135 2.19 -13.67 8.87
CA ALA A 135 2.95 -14.55 9.72
C ALA A 135 2.11 -15.47 10.65
N PRO A 136 1.15 -14.97 11.46
CA PRO A 136 0.26 -15.80 12.28
C PRO A 136 -0.91 -16.40 11.48
N ARG A 137 -0.73 -16.72 10.19
CA ARG A 137 -1.77 -17.39 9.40
C ARG A 137 -2.24 -18.71 10.01
N PRO A 138 -1.36 -19.61 10.50
CA PRO A 138 -1.78 -20.82 11.17
C PRO A 138 -2.66 -20.54 12.40
N ILE A 139 -2.30 -19.54 13.20
CA ILE A 139 -3.08 -19.12 14.38
C ILE A 139 -4.45 -18.58 13.96
N THR A 140 -4.50 -17.66 13.00
CA THR A 140 -5.77 -17.06 12.55
C THR A 140 -6.68 -18.09 11.88
N LYS A 141 -6.12 -19.10 11.19
CA LYS A 141 -6.86 -20.26 10.69
C LYS A 141 -7.43 -21.09 11.85
N ALA A 142 -6.60 -21.46 12.83
CA ALA A 142 -7.04 -22.23 13.98
C ALA A 142 -8.08 -21.50 14.86
N LEU A 143 -8.04 -20.17 14.92
CA LEU A 143 -9.07 -19.34 15.54
C LEU A 143 -10.38 -19.40 14.75
N SER A 144 -10.31 -19.30 13.42
CA SER A 144 -11.47 -19.38 12.54
C SER A 144 -12.14 -20.76 12.59
N ASP A 145 -11.35 -21.84 12.57
CA ASP A 145 -11.84 -23.23 12.61
C ASP A 145 -12.58 -23.52 13.93
N ARG A 146 -12.17 -22.84 15.02
CA ARG A 146 -12.84 -22.89 16.33
C ARG A 146 -13.93 -21.84 16.52
N ASN A 147 -14.27 -21.08 15.48
CA ASN A 147 -15.25 -19.99 15.51
C ASN A 147 -14.95 -18.91 16.57
N ILE A 148 -13.68 -18.69 16.89
CA ILE A 148 -13.22 -17.65 17.83
C ILE A 148 -13.05 -16.34 17.06
N ARG A 149 -13.81 -15.31 17.46
CA ARG A 149 -13.69 -13.99 16.87
C ARG A 149 -12.38 -13.33 17.29
N PHE A 150 -11.65 -12.83 16.30
CA PHE A 150 -10.43 -12.05 16.49
C PHE A 150 -10.52 -10.72 15.75
N ARG A 151 -9.66 -9.77 16.15
CA ARG A 151 -9.51 -8.49 15.47
C ARG A 151 -8.05 -8.10 15.39
N TRP A 152 -7.70 -7.34 14.37
CA TRP A 152 -6.40 -6.71 14.27
C TRP A 152 -6.45 -5.34 14.95
N ALA A 153 -5.65 -5.17 16.00
CA ALA A 153 -5.39 -3.88 16.62
C ALA A 153 -4.19 -3.20 15.97
N TYR A 154 -4.12 -1.89 16.19
CA TYR A 154 -3.16 -0.98 15.58
C TYR A 154 -1.99 -0.70 16.54
N PRO A 155 -0.73 -0.58 16.07
CA PRO A 155 -0.25 -0.70 14.68
C PRO A 155 -0.24 -2.14 14.16
N PHE A 156 0.12 -3.11 15.02
CA PHE A 156 0.00 -4.55 14.74
C PHE A 156 -0.17 -5.32 16.05
N ALA A 157 -1.38 -5.85 16.29
CA ALA A 157 -1.59 -6.90 17.27
C ALA A 157 -2.82 -7.75 16.90
N LEU A 158 -2.74 -9.06 17.10
CA LEU A 158 -3.88 -9.96 16.96
C LEU A 158 -4.58 -10.05 18.32
N VAL A 159 -5.80 -9.53 18.43
CA VAL A 159 -6.55 -9.45 19.69
C VAL A 159 -7.75 -10.41 19.65
N VAL A 160 -7.88 -11.21 20.70
CA VAL A 160 -8.99 -12.14 20.92
C VAL A 160 -9.62 -11.85 22.28
N ASN A 161 -10.95 -11.80 22.31
CA ASN A 161 -11.71 -11.72 23.55
C ASN A 161 -12.31 -13.09 23.84
N ARG A 162 -11.93 -13.71 24.96
CA ARG A 162 -12.46 -15.00 25.41
C ARG A 162 -12.80 -14.90 26.89
N GLN A 163 -14.03 -15.25 27.26
CA GLN A 163 -14.49 -15.29 28.67
C GLN A 163 -14.18 -14.01 29.46
N GLY A 164 -14.39 -12.83 28.84
CA GLY A 164 -14.12 -11.53 29.47
C GLY A 164 -12.64 -11.14 29.56
N LYS A 165 -11.71 -12.00 29.14
CA LYS A 165 -10.27 -11.70 29.08
C LYS A 165 -9.85 -11.36 27.65
N THR A 166 -9.02 -10.33 27.53
CA THR A 166 -8.40 -9.92 26.26
C THR A 166 -7.02 -10.54 26.16
N HIS A 167 -6.80 -11.35 25.13
CA HIS A 167 -5.50 -11.91 24.80
C HIS A 167 -4.99 -11.23 23.53
N SER A 168 -3.72 -10.87 23.48
CA SER A 168 -3.12 -10.18 22.33
C SER A 168 -1.75 -10.74 21.96
N ILE A 169 -1.50 -10.89 20.68
CA ILE A 169 -0.16 -11.17 20.14
C ILE A 169 0.35 -9.88 19.47
N SER A 170 1.40 -9.29 20.03
CA SER A 170 2.11 -8.14 19.44
C SER A 170 3.55 -8.48 19.06
N THR A 171 4.13 -9.50 19.68
CA THR A 171 5.48 -10.03 19.46
C THR A 171 5.44 -11.56 19.37
N ALA A 172 6.50 -12.18 18.83
CA ALA A 172 6.56 -13.65 18.80
C ALA A 172 6.61 -14.26 20.21
N ALA A 173 7.17 -13.54 21.20
CA ALA A 173 7.17 -13.97 22.59
C ALA A 173 5.75 -14.17 23.16
N ASP A 174 4.77 -13.39 22.68
CA ASP A 174 3.38 -13.47 23.14
C ASP A 174 2.65 -14.73 22.64
N VAL A 175 3.19 -15.39 21.59
CA VAL A 175 2.52 -16.50 20.90
C VAL A 175 2.27 -17.68 21.83
N LEU A 176 3.28 -18.07 22.62
CA LEU A 176 3.19 -19.23 23.51
C LEU A 176 2.10 -19.02 24.58
N MET A 177 2.11 -17.85 25.24
CA MET A 177 1.10 -17.51 26.25
C MET A 177 -0.30 -17.43 25.63
N PHE A 178 -0.41 -16.91 24.41
CA PHE A 178 -1.68 -16.81 23.69
C PHE A 178 -2.22 -18.19 23.29
N GLN A 179 -1.38 -19.09 22.79
CA GLN A 179 -1.75 -20.46 22.42
C GLN A 179 -2.24 -21.25 23.65
N GLN A 180 -1.50 -21.18 24.77
CA GLN A 180 -1.88 -21.82 26.03
C GLN A 180 -3.22 -21.30 26.56
N ALA A 181 -3.41 -19.98 26.58
CA ALA A 181 -4.66 -19.38 27.05
C ALA A 181 -5.88 -19.74 26.19
N LEU A 182 -5.66 -19.99 24.89
CA LEU A 182 -6.74 -20.30 23.94
C LEU A 182 -6.91 -21.80 23.66
N GLY A 183 -6.03 -22.67 24.18
CA GLY A 183 -6.06 -24.11 23.92
C GLY A 183 -5.82 -24.44 22.45
N ILE A 184 -4.93 -23.69 21.79
CA ILE A 184 -4.56 -23.89 20.38
C ILE A 184 -3.31 -24.77 20.34
N PRO A 185 -3.29 -25.88 19.57
CA PRO A 185 -2.15 -26.79 19.47
C PRO A 185 -0.92 -26.05 18.93
N THR A 186 0.24 -26.54 19.38
CA THR A 186 1.57 -25.92 19.27
C THR A 186 2.16 -25.96 17.85
N ASP A 187 1.43 -26.49 16.88
CA ASP A 187 1.99 -26.84 15.58
C ASP A 187 2.12 -25.58 14.68
N ALA A 188 3.38 -25.25 14.38
CA ALA A 188 3.84 -24.33 13.34
C ALA A 188 3.44 -22.85 13.50
N VAL A 189 4.12 -22.17 14.43
CA VAL A 189 4.34 -20.73 14.30
C VAL A 189 5.84 -20.52 14.11
N GLU A 190 6.27 -20.32 12.86
CA GLU A 190 7.60 -19.80 12.58
C GLU A 190 7.78 -18.45 13.30
N ASP A 191 8.94 -18.27 13.91
CA ASP A 191 9.33 -16.99 14.49
C ASP A 191 9.34 -15.92 13.40
N TRP A 192 8.31 -15.07 13.42
CA TRP A 192 8.16 -14.01 12.44
C TRP A 192 8.81 -12.70 12.85
N THR A 193 9.54 -12.66 13.97
CA THR A 193 10.31 -11.46 14.33
C THR A 193 11.37 -11.15 13.27
N GLY A 194 11.91 -12.17 12.59
CA GLY A 194 12.86 -12.04 11.49
C GLY A 194 12.26 -11.68 10.12
N LEU A 195 10.97 -11.90 9.88
CA LEU A 195 10.33 -11.62 8.57
C LEU A 195 10.29 -10.13 8.21
N TYR A 196 10.48 -9.25 9.20
CA TYR A 196 10.64 -7.81 8.98
C TYR A 196 12.02 -7.43 8.40
N MET A 197 13.05 -8.25 8.68
CA MET A 197 14.44 -7.98 8.31
C MET A 197 14.81 -8.56 6.94
N GLU A 198 14.12 -9.61 6.48
CA GLU A 198 14.51 -10.38 5.29
C GLU A 198 13.95 -9.84 3.96
N GLN A 199 13.44 -8.61 3.97
CA GLN A 199 13.18 -7.85 2.74
C GLN A 199 14.17 -6.70 2.60
N ASP A 200 15.45 -7.02 2.71
CA ASP A 200 16.42 -6.33 1.88
C ASP A 200 15.97 -6.53 0.43
N ARG A 201 15.22 -5.56 -0.10
CA ARG A 201 15.56 -5.08 -1.43
C ARG A 201 17.03 -4.74 -1.29
N GLN A 202 17.92 -5.65 -1.69
CA GLN A 202 19.32 -5.32 -1.89
C GLN A 202 19.29 -3.99 -2.62
N MET A 203 19.65 -2.91 -1.93
CA MET A 203 19.72 -1.63 -2.59
C MET A 203 20.71 -1.89 -3.71
N PRO A 204 20.32 -1.68 -4.98
CA PRO A 204 21.27 -1.88 -6.06
C PRO A 204 22.49 -1.06 -5.69
N GLN A 205 23.64 -1.75 -5.57
CA GLN A 205 24.91 -1.12 -5.25
C GLN A 205 25.07 0.04 -6.21
N ARG A 206 24.84 1.26 -5.72
CA ARG A 206 24.95 2.44 -6.56
C ARG A 206 26.43 2.56 -6.86
N ALA A 207 26.77 2.45 -8.14
CA ALA A 207 28.12 2.76 -8.59
C ALA A 207 28.53 4.11 -7.99
N LYS A 208 29.77 4.22 -7.50
CA LYS A 208 30.31 5.47 -6.97
C LYS A 208 30.02 6.58 -7.96
N TRP A 209 29.60 7.74 -7.45
CA TRP A 209 29.22 8.90 -8.25
C TRP A 209 30.32 9.22 -9.27
N GLN A 210 30.10 8.88 -10.53
CA GLN A 210 31.02 9.20 -11.62
C GLN A 210 30.50 10.49 -12.26
N ARG A 211 31.39 11.49 -12.39
CA ARG A 211 31.08 12.66 -13.22
C ARG A 211 30.78 12.16 -14.62
N SER A 212 29.57 12.43 -15.12
CA SER A 212 29.26 12.23 -16.52
C SER A 212 30.30 12.95 -17.36
N PRO A 213 30.90 12.32 -18.38
CA PRO A 213 31.84 13.00 -19.27
C PRO A 213 31.20 14.30 -19.75
N ARG A 214 31.87 15.44 -19.54
CA ARG A 214 31.47 16.68 -20.20
C ARG A 214 31.50 16.39 -21.70
N LYS A 215 30.34 16.22 -22.33
CA LYS A 215 30.25 16.27 -23.79
C LYS A 215 30.80 17.64 -24.19
N ARG A 216 32.04 17.71 -24.67
CA ARG A 216 32.50 18.82 -25.51
C ARG A 216 31.81 18.65 -26.87
N GLY A 217 30.49 18.75 -26.88
CA GLY A 217 29.73 18.91 -28.10
C GLY A 217 29.95 20.34 -28.54
N ARG A 218 30.73 20.53 -29.59
CA ARG A 218 30.84 21.78 -30.33
C ARG A 218 29.41 22.15 -30.73
N TRP A 219 28.83 23.15 -30.07
CA TRP A 219 27.56 23.73 -30.48
C TRP A 219 27.84 24.41 -31.83
N ALA A 220 27.59 23.71 -32.93
CA ALA A 220 27.57 24.30 -34.25
C ALA A 220 26.16 24.87 -34.45
N PRO A 221 25.97 26.19 -34.57
CA PRO A 221 24.68 26.74 -34.91
C PRO A 221 24.32 26.26 -36.32
N SER A 222 23.27 25.44 -36.46
CA SER A 222 22.68 25.17 -37.76
C SER A 222 22.18 26.49 -38.31
N GLY A 223 22.78 26.93 -39.43
CA GLY A 223 22.45 28.20 -40.06
C GLY A 223 20.98 28.28 -40.43
N ASN A 224 20.25 29.14 -39.73
CA ASN A 224 19.15 29.90 -40.29
C ASN A 224 19.41 31.36 -39.91
N LYS A 225 19.83 32.15 -40.90
CA LYS A 225 20.00 33.60 -40.74
C LYS A 225 18.62 34.21 -40.50
N LEU A 226 18.38 34.75 -39.31
CA LEU A 226 17.31 35.72 -39.08
C LEU A 226 17.68 37.03 -39.79
N PRO A 227 16.75 37.72 -40.47
CA PRO A 227 17.04 38.97 -41.14
C PRO A 227 17.40 40.05 -40.11
N THR A 228 18.57 40.65 -40.27
CA THR A 228 19.07 41.73 -39.41
C THR A 228 18.37 43.04 -39.73
N THR A 229 17.66 43.62 -38.78
CA THR A 229 17.28 45.04 -38.82
C THR A 229 18.52 45.92 -38.56
N PRO A 230 18.70 47.04 -39.28
CA PRO A 230 19.86 47.91 -39.11
C PRO A 230 19.77 48.69 -37.79
N LYS A 231 20.87 48.67 -37.02
CA LYS A 231 21.00 49.45 -35.78
C LYS A 231 21.20 50.93 -36.11
N GLY A 232 20.22 51.75 -35.75
CA GLY A 232 20.36 53.21 -35.70
C GLY A 232 21.32 53.62 -34.58
N THR A 233 22.26 54.49 -34.93
CA THR A 233 23.16 55.21 -34.02
C THR A 233 22.36 56.21 -33.19
N ALA A 234 22.36 56.06 -31.87
CA ALA A 234 21.91 57.10 -30.95
C ALA A 234 23.09 57.51 -30.06
N THR A 235 23.60 58.70 -30.35
CA THR A 235 24.57 59.46 -29.56
C THR A 235 23.97 59.84 -28.19
N ARG A 236 24.81 59.81 -27.16
CA ARG A 236 24.47 60.13 -25.77
C ARG A 236 24.63 61.64 -25.57
N PRO A 237 23.62 62.39 -25.09
CA PRO A 237 23.81 63.79 -24.73
C PRO A 237 24.43 63.90 -23.33
N THR A 238 25.21 64.96 -23.17
CA THR A 238 25.90 65.45 -21.96
C THR A 238 24.95 65.87 -20.85
#